data_AF-A0A0G0Y8G8-F1
#
_entry.id   AF-A0A0G0Y8G8-F1
#
_cell.length_a   1.000
_cell.length_b   1.000
_cell.length_c   1.000
_cell.angle_alpha   90.00
_cell.angle_beta   90.00
_cell.angle_gamma   90.00
#
_symmetry.space_group_name_H-M   'P 1'
#
loop_
_entity.id
_entity.type
_entity.pdbx_description
1 polymer ?
#
loop_
_entity_poly.entity_id
_entity_poly.type
_entity_poly.pdbx_seq_one_letter_code
_entity_poly.pdbx_strand_id
1 'polypeptide(L)'
;MEQTSSLNKVLKVVFVVNLVVLNVLVGYLVYKSQIQNSKIQINPNNQNPIIKTETVDICGPDCQKYIDASLKSQIPSSKSTPTPISTKVVYQQTPAKKVRTVTYVPIPGTGSTMNNVWTDLAGTDFYFNTADYPGLIEVSFEANVKLINGNGIAYFQLADITHGIGVQGSDLQTSAQTSTSVSSGKISFWAGKNLIRVQAKSLTADTAVFDGGRLKVVVEN
;
A
#
# COMPACT_ATOMS: atom_id res chain seq x y z
N MET A 1 -22.29 41.92 60.73
CA MET A 1 -21.44 41.01 59.93
C MET A 1 -22.29 40.22 58.92
N GLU A 2 -23.01 40.91 58.02
CA GLU A 2 -23.95 40.23 57.10
C GLU A 2 -23.69 40.55 55.62
N GLN A 3 -22.85 41.55 55.34
CA GLN A 3 -22.64 42.06 53.98
C GLN A 3 -21.61 41.26 53.16
N THR A 4 -20.82 40.39 53.79
CA THR A 4 -19.77 39.59 53.11
C THR A 4 -20.31 38.30 52.48
N SER A 5 -21.51 37.85 52.89
CA SER A 5 -22.12 36.60 52.42
C SER A 5 -22.74 36.74 51.02
N SER A 6 -23.35 37.88 50.72
CA SER A 6 -23.96 38.14 49.40
C SER A 6 -22.91 38.36 48.32
N LEU A 7 -21.79 39.03 48.64
CA LEU A 7 -20.71 39.32 47.70
C LEU A 7 -20.03 38.04 47.15
N ASN A 8 -19.80 37.05 48.01
CA ASN A 8 -19.23 35.76 47.61
C ASN A 8 -20.16 34.93 46.71
N LYS A 9 -21.49 35.08 46.85
CA LYS A 9 -22.44 34.43 45.95
C LYS A 9 -22.44 35.07 44.57
N VAL A 10 -22.43 36.40 44.51
CA VAL A 10 -22.35 37.15 43.24
C VAL A 10 -21.06 36.83 42.49
N LEU A 11 -19.91 36.80 43.18
CA LEU A 11 -18.62 36.50 42.57
C LEU A 11 -18.59 35.08 41.95
N LYS A 12 -19.15 34.08 42.63
CA LYS A 12 -19.25 32.71 42.10
C LYS A 12 -20.13 32.64 40.84
N VAL A 13 -21.25 33.35 40.83
CA VAL A 13 -22.14 33.40 39.66
C VAL A 13 -21.44 34.06 38.47
N VAL A 14 -20.74 35.18 38.68
CA VAL A 14 -19.97 35.85 37.62
C VAL A 14 -18.89 34.93 37.04
N PHE A 15 -18.20 34.16 37.89
CA PHE A 15 -17.17 33.22 37.45
C PHE A 15 -17.73 32.09 36.59
N VAL A 16 -18.86 31.50 37.00
CA VAL A 16 -19.54 30.44 36.23
C VAL A 16 -20.03 30.97 34.88
N VAL A 17 -20.66 32.16 34.86
CA VAL A 17 -21.14 32.77 33.62
C VAL A 17 -19.99 33.05 32.67
N ASN A 18 -18.86 33.60 33.16
CA ASN A 18 -17.69 33.86 32.35
C ASN A 18 -17.13 32.57 31.73
N LEU A 19 -17.04 31.50 32.53
CA LEU A 19 -16.55 30.21 32.08
C LEU A 19 -17.46 29.59 31.01
N VAL A 20 -18.78 29.69 31.16
CA VAL A 20 -19.74 29.21 30.13
C VAL A 20 -19.61 30.02 28.84
N VAL A 21 -19.56 31.35 28.93
CA VAL A 21 -19.41 32.22 27.75
C VAL A 21 -18.10 31.92 27.01
N LEU A 22 -16.99 31.74 27.74
CA LEU A 22 -15.69 31.42 27.15
C LEU A 22 -15.73 30.09 26.38
N ASN A 23 -16.32 29.04 26.96
CA ASN A 23 -16.43 27.73 26.32
C ASN A 23 -17.30 27.77 25.06
N VAL A 24 -18.43 28.49 25.09
CA VAL A 24 -19.31 28.65 23.92
C VAL A 24 -18.59 29.40 22.79
N LEU A 25 -17.85 30.46 23.13
CA LEU A 25 -17.15 31.30 22.15
C LEU A 25 -15.99 30.55 21.48
N VAL A 26 -15.22 29.78 22.26
CA VAL A 26 -14.17 28.89 21.73
C VAL A 26 -14.78 27.80 20.83
N GLY A 27 -15.87 27.16 21.26
CA GLY A 27 -16.57 26.16 20.45
C GLY A 27 -17.05 26.71 19.10
N TYR A 28 -17.61 27.92 19.09
CA TYR A 28 -18.06 28.58 17.86
C TYR A 28 -16.90 28.88 16.89
N LEU A 29 -15.74 29.34 17.41
CA LEU A 29 -14.56 29.63 16.58
C LEU A 29 -13.98 28.36 15.94
N VAL A 30 -13.91 27.25 16.69
CA VAL A 30 -13.45 25.96 16.16
C VAL A 30 -14.40 25.44 15.08
N TYR A 31 -15.71 25.51 15.32
CA TYR A 31 -16.72 25.11 14.34
C TYR A 31 -16.61 25.91 13.03
N LYS A 32 -16.45 27.24 13.11
CA LYS A 32 -16.30 28.11 11.94
C LYS A 32 -15.00 27.83 11.16
N SER A 33 -13.91 27.50 11.86
CA SER A 33 -12.63 27.16 11.24
C SER A 33 -12.69 25.86 10.44
N GLN A 34 -13.38 24.83 10.95
CA GLN A 34 -13.50 23.56 10.23
C GLN A 34 -14.31 23.66 8.93
N ILE A 35 -15.37 24.47 8.87
CA ILE A 35 -16.22 24.58 7.67
C ILE A 35 -15.54 25.36 6.52
N GLN A 36 -14.61 26.28 6.82
CA GLN A 36 -13.87 27.04 5.80
C GLN A 36 -12.81 26.19 5.06
N ASN A 37 -12.27 25.16 5.71
CA ASN A 37 -11.21 24.32 5.15
C ASN A 37 -11.71 23.18 4.24
N SER A 38 -13.02 23.03 4.04
CA SER A 38 -13.62 21.98 3.19
C SER A 38 -13.95 22.41 1.76
N LYS A 39 -13.53 23.60 1.31
CA LYS A 39 -13.62 23.95 -0.12
C LYS A 39 -12.50 23.27 -0.90
N ILE A 40 -12.75 22.03 -1.31
CA ILE A 40 -11.98 21.33 -2.34
C ILE A 40 -12.01 22.20 -3.61
N GLN A 41 -10.87 22.73 -4.01
CA GLN A 41 -10.70 23.32 -5.34
C GLN A 41 -10.62 22.18 -6.36
N ILE A 42 -11.72 21.91 -7.05
CA ILE A 42 -11.71 21.06 -8.24
C ILE A 42 -11.34 21.97 -9.42
N ASN A 43 -10.10 21.83 -9.92
CA ASN A 43 -9.66 22.50 -11.14
C ASN A 43 -10.26 21.77 -12.36
N PRO A 44 -11.11 22.39 -13.20
CA PRO A 44 -11.78 21.71 -14.31
C PRO A 44 -10.92 21.41 -15.54
N ASN A 45 -9.62 21.74 -15.55
CA ASN A 45 -8.89 21.91 -16.82
C ASN A 45 -7.85 20.84 -17.19
N ASN A 46 -7.90 19.63 -16.62
CA ASN A 46 -7.13 18.49 -17.14
C ASN A 46 -8.02 17.53 -17.90
N GLN A 47 -8.42 17.95 -19.11
CA GLN A 47 -8.86 17.02 -20.14
C GLN A 47 -7.66 16.18 -20.57
N ASN A 48 -7.65 14.91 -20.17
CA ASN A 48 -6.74 13.91 -20.72
C ASN A 48 -7.15 13.65 -22.18
N PRO A 49 -6.27 13.78 -23.19
CA PRO A 49 -6.59 13.38 -24.54
C PRO A 49 -6.68 11.85 -24.61
N ILE A 50 -7.84 11.36 -25.04
CA ILE A 50 -8.07 9.96 -25.41
C ILE A 50 -7.19 9.65 -26.62
N ILE A 51 -6.07 8.95 -26.39
CA ILE A 51 -5.30 8.33 -27.47
C ILE A 51 -6.16 7.18 -28.00
N LYS A 52 -6.76 7.38 -29.18
CA LYS A 52 -7.23 6.27 -30.00
C LYS A 52 -6.00 5.56 -30.54
N THR A 53 -5.69 4.38 -29.99
CA THR A 53 -4.69 3.51 -30.59
C THR A 53 -5.33 2.84 -31.80
N GLU A 54 -5.10 3.42 -32.98
CA GLU A 54 -5.21 2.67 -34.24
C GLU A 54 -4.22 1.51 -34.16
N THR A 55 -4.73 0.29 -34.33
CA THR A 55 -3.91 -0.91 -34.51
C THR A 55 -3.21 -0.80 -35.86
N VAL A 56 -2.01 -0.22 -35.87
CA VAL A 56 -1.08 -0.36 -36.97
C VAL A 56 -0.56 -1.79 -36.92
N ASP A 57 -0.93 -2.57 -37.93
CA ASP A 57 -0.37 -3.89 -38.18
C ASP A 57 1.11 -3.73 -38.60
N ILE A 58 2.01 -3.95 -37.64
CA ILE A 58 3.47 -3.75 -37.79
C ILE A 58 4.14 -4.98 -38.44
N CYS A 59 3.39 -6.05 -38.75
CA CYS A 59 3.95 -7.26 -39.35
C CYS A 59 3.66 -7.27 -40.87
N GLY A 60 4.59 -6.74 -41.66
CA GLY A 60 4.54 -6.80 -43.13
C GLY A 60 4.67 -8.23 -43.71
N PRO A 61 4.59 -8.40 -45.04
CA PRO A 61 4.50 -9.71 -45.70
C PRO A 61 5.69 -10.65 -45.48
N ASP A 62 6.83 -10.15 -45.00
CA ASP A 62 7.99 -10.99 -44.66
C ASP A 62 7.89 -11.64 -43.27
N CYS A 63 7.14 -11.03 -42.36
CA CYS A 63 6.87 -11.56 -41.02
C CYS A 63 5.88 -12.74 -41.10
N GLN A 64 4.95 -12.71 -42.06
CA GLN A 64 4.05 -13.83 -42.37
C GLN A 64 4.78 -15.08 -42.87
N LYS A 65 5.83 -14.90 -43.69
CA LYS A 65 6.68 -16.01 -44.17
C LYS A 65 7.43 -16.72 -43.03
N TYR A 66 7.81 -15.99 -41.98
CA TYR A 66 8.54 -16.57 -40.84
C TYR A 66 7.64 -17.44 -39.96
N ILE A 67 6.37 -17.05 -39.81
CA ILE A 67 5.35 -17.83 -39.09
C ILE A 67 4.98 -19.09 -39.89
N ASP A 68 4.78 -18.98 -41.21
CA ASP A 68 4.47 -20.12 -42.07
C ASP A 68 5.62 -21.13 -42.19
N ALA A 69 6.87 -20.66 -42.16
CA ALA A 69 8.04 -21.52 -42.11
C ALA A 69 8.15 -22.27 -40.75
N SER A 70 7.72 -21.63 -39.67
CA SER A 70 7.73 -22.22 -38.31
C SER A 70 6.58 -23.21 -38.08
N LEU A 71 5.45 -23.09 -38.78
CA LEU A 71 4.38 -24.10 -38.75
C LEU A 71 4.71 -25.32 -39.62
N LYS A 72 5.39 -25.15 -40.76
CA LYS A 72 5.76 -26.28 -41.64
C LYS A 72 6.79 -27.23 -41.05
N SER A 73 7.60 -26.79 -40.08
CA SER A 73 8.57 -27.64 -39.39
C SER A 73 7.97 -28.46 -38.24
N GLN A 74 6.67 -28.30 -37.93
CA GLN A 74 6.00 -29.01 -36.83
C GLN A 74 4.93 -30.03 -37.26
N ILE A 75 4.75 -30.30 -38.57
CA ILE A 75 3.79 -31.32 -39.05
C ILE A 75 4.56 -32.53 -39.57
N PRO A 76 4.71 -33.62 -38.78
CA PRO A 76 5.22 -34.87 -39.31
C PRO A 76 4.19 -35.46 -40.29
N SER A 77 4.62 -35.56 -41.56
CA SER A 77 3.94 -36.28 -42.63
C SER A 77 3.58 -37.70 -42.18
N SER A 78 2.29 -37.95 -42.01
CA SER A 78 1.74 -39.27 -41.73
C SER A 78 2.02 -40.21 -42.91
N LYS A 79 2.99 -41.12 -42.75
CA LYS A 79 3.09 -42.34 -43.55
C LYS A 79 2.70 -43.52 -42.65
N SER A 80 1.54 -44.08 -42.95
CA SER A 80 0.99 -45.27 -42.33
C SER A 80 1.77 -46.51 -42.74
N THR A 81 2.48 -47.11 -41.77
CA THR A 81 3.05 -48.46 -41.86
C THR A 81 2.47 -49.28 -40.70
N PRO A 82 1.89 -50.47 -40.93
CA PRO A 82 1.27 -51.25 -39.85
C PRO A 82 2.24 -52.26 -39.24
N THR A 83 2.73 -52.04 -38.00
CA THR A 83 3.16 -53.06 -36.99
C THR A 83 3.90 -52.38 -35.81
N PRO A 84 4.06 -53.01 -34.62
CA PRO A 84 3.27 -54.01 -33.92
C PRO A 84 2.63 -53.42 -32.64
N ILE A 85 1.81 -54.22 -31.93
CA ILE A 85 1.17 -53.83 -30.66
C ILE A 85 2.26 -53.53 -29.62
N SER A 86 2.51 -52.23 -29.39
CA SER A 86 3.33 -51.73 -28.29
C SER A 86 2.42 -51.58 -27.07
N THR A 87 2.67 -52.39 -26.05
CA THR A 87 2.09 -52.25 -24.73
C THR A 87 2.33 -50.83 -24.24
N LYS A 88 1.27 -50.01 -24.18
CA LYS A 88 1.33 -48.67 -23.59
C LYS A 88 1.71 -48.82 -22.11
N VAL A 89 2.99 -48.66 -21.83
CA VAL A 89 3.44 -48.37 -20.47
C VAL A 89 2.92 -46.96 -20.18
N VAL A 90 1.83 -46.89 -19.42
CA VAL A 90 1.36 -45.63 -18.85
C VAL A 90 2.42 -45.20 -17.85
N TYR A 91 3.34 -44.35 -18.29
CA TYR A 91 4.20 -43.62 -17.38
C TYR A 91 3.28 -42.73 -16.55
N GLN A 92 2.99 -43.16 -15.34
CA GLN A 92 2.33 -42.35 -14.33
C GLN A 92 3.31 -41.21 -14.03
N GLN A 93 3.10 -40.06 -14.68
CA GLN A 93 3.86 -38.85 -14.40
C GLN A 93 3.62 -38.52 -12.93
N THR A 94 4.63 -38.76 -12.09
CA THR A 94 4.62 -38.30 -10.71
C THR A 94 4.44 -36.78 -10.76
N PRO A 95 3.41 -36.22 -10.08
CA PRO A 95 3.19 -34.79 -10.10
C PRO A 95 4.47 -34.10 -9.61
N ALA A 96 4.94 -33.13 -10.38
CA ALA A 96 6.12 -32.35 -10.02
C ALA A 96 5.94 -31.81 -8.60
N LYS A 97 6.91 -32.06 -7.73
CA LYS A 97 6.89 -31.60 -6.34
C LYS A 97 6.96 -30.07 -6.37
N LYS A 98 5.89 -29.43 -5.92
CA LYS A 98 5.85 -27.97 -5.79
C LYS A 98 6.88 -27.50 -4.77
N VAL A 99 7.76 -26.59 -5.16
CA VAL A 99 8.84 -26.05 -4.30
C VAL A 99 8.55 -24.60 -3.98
N ARG A 100 8.55 -24.26 -2.68
CA ARG A 100 8.39 -22.89 -2.22
C ARG A 100 9.73 -22.17 -2.13
N THR A 101 9.78 -20.97 -2.70
CA THR A 101 10.95 -20.08 -2.66
C THR A 101 10.54 -18.74 -2.03
N VAL A 102 11.45 -18.15 -1.24
CA VAL A 102 11.25 -16.83 -0.62
C VAL A 102 12.21 -15.83 -1.24
N THR A 103 11.69 -14.67 -1.63
CA THR A 103 12.47 -13.54 -2.15
C THR A 103 12.15 -12.29 -1.34
N TYR A 104 13.15 -11.44 -1.13
CA TYR A 104 12.97 -10.17 -0.42
C TYR A 104 13.14 -8.99 -1.37
N VAL A 105 12.21 -8.05 -1.32
CA VAL A 105 12.27 -6.78 -2.06
C VAL A 105 12.56 -5.67 -1.06
N PRO A 106 13.76 -5.06 -1.05
CA PRO A 106 14.06 -3.99 -0.12
C PRO A 106 13.26 -2.74 -0.44
N ILE A 107 12.76 -2.07 0.59
CA ILE A 107 12.14 -0.75 0.48
C ILE A 107 13.25 0.28 0.72
N PRO A 108 13.46 1.22 -0.21
CA PRO A 108 14.52 2.21 -0.06
C PRO A 108 14.19 3.22 1.05
N GLY A 109 15.24 3.90 1.52
CA GLY A 109 15.11 5.07 2.37
C GLY A 109 14.67 4.79 3.80
N THR A 110 14.55 5.90 4.52
CA THR A 110 14.08 5.98 5.90
C THR A 110 13.19 7.21 6.01
N GLY A 111 12.40 7.31 7.07
CA GLY A 111 11.53 8.47 7.24
C GLY A 111 10.96 8.59 8.63
N SER A 112 10.41 9.75 8.94
CA SER A 112 9.72 9.96 10.20
C SER A 112 8.59 10.97 10.08
N THR A 113 7.63 10.88 10.99
CA THR A 113 6.52 11.84 11.09
C THR A 113 6.02 11.93 12.52
N MET A 114 5.54 13.11 12.89
CA MET A 114 4.80 13.36 14.14
C MET A 114 3.30 13.56 13.88
N ASN A 115 2.87 13.46 12.62
CA ASN A 115 1.48 13.69 12.25
C ASN A 115 0.58 12.55 12.74
N ASN A 116 -0.62 12.92 13.16
CA ASN A 116 -1.70 11.99 13.53
C ASN A 116 -2.56 11.53 12.36
N VAL A 117 -2.26 12.02 11.16
CA VAL A 117 -2.85 11.60 9.89
C VAL A 117 -1.81 10.86 9.06
N TRP A 118 -2.26 9.96 8.19
CA TRP A 118 -1.39 9.25 7.27
C TRP A 118 -0.55 10.23 6.46
N THR A 119 0.77 10.10 6.60
CA THR A 119 1.75 10.98 5.97
C THR A 119 2.74 10.14 5.20
N ASP A 120 2.96 10.52 3.95
CA ASP A 120 3.96 9.93 3.07
C ASP A 120 5.38 10.12 3.60
N LEU A 121 6.13 9.03 3.70
CA LEU A 121 7.56 9.07 4.00
C LEU A 121 8.35 9.20 2.69
N ALA A 122 8.86 10.40 2.43
CA ALA A 122 9.64 10.69 1.23
C ALA A 122 10.87 9.77 1.12
N GLY A 123 11.19 9.33 -0.11
CA GLY A 123 12.35 8.48 -0.36
C GLY A 123 12.11 6.98 -0.13
N THR A 124 10.89 6.59 0.23
CA THR A 124 10.46 5.18 0.36
C THR A 124 9.74 4.63 -0.87
N ASP A 125 9.88 5.31 -2.00
CA ASP A 125 9.24 5.00 -3.26
C ASP A 125 9.88 3.80 -3.98
N PHE A 126 9.07 2.83 -4.38
CA PHE A 126 9.51 1.72 -5.23
C PHE A 126 8.38 1.21 -6.12
N TYR A 127 8.75 0.60 -7.25
CA TYR A 127 7.78 -0.06 -8.11
C TYR A 127 7.62 -1.52 -7.73
N PHE A 128 6.39 -2.00 -7.69
CA PHE A 128 6.09 -3.42 -7.47
C PHE A 128 5.08 -3.91 -8.51
N ASN A 129 5.35 -5.10 -9.06
CA ASN A 129 4.47 -5.76 -10.01
C ASN A 129 4.36 -7.24 -9.65
N THR A 130 3.14 -7.71 -9.38
CA THR A 130 2.90 -9.11 -9.02
C THR A 130 3.20 -10.08 -10.17
N ALA A 131 3.13 -9.61 -11.43
CA ALA A 131 3.46 -10.42 -12.60
C ALA A 131 4.96 -10.78 -12.70
N ASP A 132 5.83 -10.07 -11.98
CA ASP A 132 7.26 -10.37 -11.92
C ASP A 132 7.55 -11.62 -11.06
N TYR A 133 6.54 -12.13 -10.34
CA TYR A 133 6.63 -13.28 -9.44
C TYR A 133 5.66 -14.39 -9.87
N PRO A 134 5.99 -15.20 -10.89
CA PRO A 134 5.15 -16.33 -11.28
C PRO A 134 5.01 -17.32 -10.12
N GLY A 135 3.80 -17.85 -9.92
CA GLY A 135 3.52 -18.73 -8.78
C GLY A 135 3.40 -18.01 -7.43
N LEU A 136 3.16 -16.69 -7.43
CA LEU A 136 2.98 -15.92 -6.19
C LEU A 136 1.92 -16.52 -5.26
N ILE A 137 2.32 -16.83 -4.03
CA ILE A 137 1.45 -17.36 -2.97
C ILE A 137 1.09 -16.27 -1.97
N GLU A 138 2.08 -15.51 -1.50
CA GLU A 138 1.86 -14.44 -0.52
C GLU A 138 2.96 -13.38 -0.56
N VAL A 139 2.57 -12.17 -0.17
CA VAL A 139 3.48 -11.06 0.13
C VAL A 139 3.19 -10.56 1.53
N SER A 140 4.22 -10.23 2.30
CA SER A 140 4.11 -9.57 3.61
C SER A 140 5.12 -8.42 3.71
N PHE A 141 4.78 -7.40 4.48
CA PHE A 141 5.62 -6.23 4.71
C PHE A 141 6.32 -6.39 6.05
N GLU A 142 7.65 -6.34 6.04
CA GLU A 142 8.50 -6.34 7.23
C GLU A 142 9.19 -4.98 7.35
N ALA A 143 9.19 -4.38 8.54
CA ALA A 143 9.83 -3.10 8.77
C ALA A 143 10.49 -3.02 10.14
N ASN A 144 11.57 -2.25 10.22
CA ASN A 144 12.16 -1.81 11.48
C ASN A 144 11.61 -0.42 11.81
N VAL A 145 10.88 -0.33 12.91
CA VAL A 145 10.16 0.87 13.30
C VAL A 145 10.32 1.15 14.79
N LYS A 146 10.18 2.43 15.15
CA LYS A 146 10.18 2.89 16.54
C LYS A 146 9.42 4.20 16.73
N LEU A 147 9.16 4.52 17.98
CA LEU A 147 8.84 5.84 18.46
C LEU A 147 10.09 6.46 19.10
N ILE A 148 10.36 7.75 18.90
CA ILE A 148 11.55 8.39 19.49
C ILE A 148 11.52 8.32 21.03
N ASN A 149 10.36 8.56 21.65
CA ASN A 149 10.22 8.58 23.10
C ASN A 149 9.49 7.35 23.65
N GLY A 150 8.94 6.48 22.79
CA GLY A 150 8.13 5.33 23.21
C GLY A 150 6.75 5.72 23.76
N ASN A 151 6.29 6.95 23.50
CA ASN A 151 5.05 7.45 24.04
C ASN A 151 3.91 7.25 23.04
N GLY A 152 3.10 6.19 23.21
CA GLY A 152 1.91 5.95 22.40
C GLY A 152 2.08 4.82 21.38
N ILE A 153 1.40 4.94 20.25
CA ILE A 153 1.40 3.93 19.17
C ILE A 153 1.64 4.63 17.84
N ALA A 154 2.66 4.17 17.13
CA ALA A 154 2.91 4.50 15.74
C ALA A 154 2.31 3.42 14.83
N TYR A 155 1.77 3.86 13.70
CA TYR A 155 1.25 3.00 12.64
C TYR A 155 2.02 3.27 11.35
N PHE A 156 2.26 2.21 10.59
CA PHE A 156 2.88 2.26 9.29
C PHE A 156 2.05 1.43 8.33
N GLN A 157 1.95 1.85 7.07
CA GLN A 157 1.30 1.08 6.02
C GLN A 157 2.04 1.31 4.70
N LEU A 158 1.79 0.46 3.72
CA LEU A 158 2.12 0.76 2.33
C LEU A 158 0.94 1.50 1.70
N ALA A 159 1.24 2.46 0.85
CA ALA A 159 0.30 3.18 0.02
C ALA A 159 0.62 2.95 -1.45
N ASP A 160 -0.39 2.62 -2.22
CA ASP A 160 -0.34 2.61 -3.68
C ASP A 160 -0.60 4.03 -4.17
N ILE A 161 0.48 4.69 -4.62
CA ILE A 161 0.45 6.07 -5.13
C ILE A 161 -0.17 6.12 -6.53
N THR A 162 -0.09 5.04 -7.30
CA THR A 162 -0.73 4.93 -8.62
C THR A 162 -2.25 5.00 -8.49
N HIS A 163 -2.81 4.36 -7.46
CA HIS A 163 -4.25 4.29 -7.24
C HIS A 163 -4.76 5.21 -6.11
N GLY A 164 -3.87 5.84 -5.33
CA GLY A 164 -4.23 6.75 -4.24
C GLY A 164 -4.87 6.05 -3.03
N ILE A 165 -4.52 4.80 -2.77
CA ILE A 165 -5.12 3.97 -1.71
C ILE A 165 -4.07 3.33 -0.81
N GLY A 166 -4.44 3.05 0.45
CA GLY A 166 -3.64 2.18 1.32
C GLY A 166 -3.68 0.74 0.82
N VAL A 167 -2.53 0.07 0.81
CA VAL A 167 -2.44 -1.34 0.42
C VAL A 167 -2.98 -2.20 1.55
N GLN A 168 -4.03 -2.96 1.26
CA GLN A 168 -4.73 -3.75 2.28
C GLN A 168 -3.83 -4.84 2.89
N GLY A 169 -3.88 -4.96 4.21
CA GLY A 169 -3.11 -5.96 4.96
C GLY A 169 -1.65 -5.58 5.21
N SER A 170 -1.24 -4.37 4.81
CA SER A 170 0.12 -3.85 5.02
C SER A 170 0.30 -3.07 6.33
N ASP A 171 -0.74 -2.97 7.15
CA ASP A 171 -0.68 -2.23 8.40
C ASP A 171 0.30 -2.87 9.39
N LEU A 172 1.15 -2.03 9.97
CA LEU A 172 2.10 -2.34 11.03
C LEU A 172 1.86 -1.37 12.18
N GLN A 173 2.15 -1.82 13.41
CA GLN A 173 2.09 -0.97 14.59
C GLN A 173 3.26 -1.21 15.51
N THR A 174 3.69 -0.17 16.24
CA THR A 174 4.68 -0.30 17.30
C THR A 174 4.42 0.72 18.41
N SER A 175 4.77 0.33 19.63
CA SER A 175 4.86 1.22 20.79
C SER A 175 6.29 1.25 21.36
N ALA A 176 7.26 0.66 20.65
CA ALA A 176 8.62 0.51 21.13
C ALA A 176 9.41 1.81 20.95
N GLN A 177 10.23 2.15 21.96
CA GLN A 177 11.19 3.26 21.87
C GLN A 177 12.43 2.88 21.02
N THR A 178 12.77 1.60 21.01
CA THR A 178 13.89 1.06 20.25
C THR A 178 13.42 0.53 18.90
N SER A 179 14.33 0.50 17.92
CA SER A 179 14.04 -0.05 16.60
C SER A 179 13.65 -1.53 16.74
N THR A 180 12.44 -1.87 16.30
CA THR A 180 11.88 -3.22 16.41
C THR A 180 11.40 -3.69 15.05
N SER A 181 11.72 -4.95 14.73
CA SER A 181 11.25 -5.59 13.50
C SER A 181 9.81 -6.09 13.70
N VAL A 182 8.91 -5.59 12.87
CA VAL A 182 7.49 -5.97 12.85
C VAL A 182 7.13 -6.45 11.45
N SER A 183 6.15 -7.36 11.36
CA SER A 183 5.70 -7.95 10.10
C SER A 183 4.18 -7.90 9.99
N SER A 184 3.70 -7.63 8.79
CA SER A 184 2.27 -7.55 8.49
C SER A 184 1.67 -8.93 8.23
N GLY A 185 0.35 -8.95 8.06
CA GLY A 185 -0.33 -10.08 7.44
C GLY A 185 -0.03 -10.20 5.94
N LYS A 186 -0.83 -11.02 5.26
CA LYS A 186 -0.79 -11.14 3.80
C LYS A 186 -1.29 -9.85 3.14
N ILE A 187 -0.54 -9.38 2.17
CA ILE A 187 -0.81 -8.15 1.43
C ILE A 187 -1.36 -8.50 0.07
N SER A 188 -2.40 -7.76 -0.34
CA SER A 188 -2.96 -7.85 -1.68
C SER A 188 -2.62 -6.59 -2.47
N PHE A 189 -1.84 -6.75 -3.53
CA PHE A 189 -1.53 -5.67 -4.47
C PHE A 189 -2.50 -5.68 -5.64
N TRP A 190 -2.78 -4.50 -6.18
CA TRP A 190 -3.48 -4.38 -7.46
C TRP A 190 -2.60 -4.90 -8.59
N ALA A 191 -3.23 -5.39 -9.65
CA ALA A 191 -2.49 -5.86 -10.82
C ALA A 191 -1.77 -4.70 -11.52
N GLY A 192 -0.62 -4.99 -12.14
CA GLY A 192 0.19 -4.02 -12.86
C GLY A 192 1.40 -3.53 -12.06
N LYS A 193 2.16 -2.62 -12.68
CA LYS A 193 3.36 -2.01 -12.09
C LYS A 193 2.96 -0.76 -11.31
N ASN A 194 2.78 -0.91 -10.01
CA ASN A 194 2.29 0.15 -9.13
C ASN A 194 3.46 0.84 -8.42
N LEU A 195 3.35 2.16 -8.24
CA LEU A 195 4.27 2.94 -7.42
C LEU A 195 3.80 2.84 -5.97
N ILE A 196 4.63 2.25 -5.11
CA ILE A 196 4.35 2.04 -3.70
C ILE A 196 5.21 2.95 -2.85
N ARG A 197 4.65 3.46 -1.75
CA ARG A 197 5.33 4.32 -0.77
C ARG A 197 4.94 3.92 0.64
N VAL A 198 5.83 4.11 1.62
CA VAL A 198 5.49 3.93 3.04
C VAL A 198 4.78 5.17 3.56
N GLN A 199 3.66 4.97 4.25
CA GLN A 199 2.99 5.98 5.04
C GLN A 199 3.12 5.67 6.52
N ALA A 200 3.17 6.72 7.33
CA ALA A 200 3.18 6.60 8.78
C ALA A 200 2.22 7.60 9.43
N LYS A 201 1.79 7.28 10.65
CA LYS A 201 1.10 8.20 11.56
C LYS A 201 1.40 7.83 13.00
N SER A 202 1.30 8.81 13.91
CA SER A 202 1.43 8.62 15.34
C SER A 202 0.14 9.00 16.04
N LEU A 203 -0.38 8.19 16.96
CA LEU A 203 -1.59 8.55 17.73
C LEU A 203 -1.33 9.62 18.79
N THR A 204 -0.07 9.90 19.09
CA THR A 204 0.40 10.86 20.07
C THR A 204 1.33 11.87 19.41
N ALA A 205 1.71 12.93 20.13
CA ALA A 205 2.70 13.89 19.67
C ALA A 205 4.15 13.34 19.68
N ASP A 206 4.33 12.01 19.65
CA ASP A 206 5.64 11.39 19.53
C ASP A 206 5.96 11.08 18.05
N THR A 207 7.25 11.03 17.73
CA THR A 207 7.71 10.85 16.34
C THR A 207 7.79 9.37 16.00
N ALA A 208 6.97 8.95 15.03
CA ALA A 208 7.05 7.64 14.39
C ALA A 208 8.24 7.63 13.42
N VAL A 209 9.12 6.64 13.54
CA VAL A 209 10.33 6.49 12.72
C VAL A 209 10.30 5.15 12.02
N PHE A 210 10.51 5.19 10.70
CA PHE A 210 10.76 4.05 9.83
C PHE A 210 12.27 4.01 9.52
N ASP A 211 12.96 3.01 10.09
CA ASP A 211 14.40 2.83 9.91
C ASP A 211 14.73 2.01 8.63
N GLY A 212 13.72 1.36 8.03
CA GLY A 212 13.84 0.59 6.80
C GLY A 212 12.89 -0.61 6.78
N GLY A 213 12.73 -1.22 5.62
CA GLY A 213 11.83 -2.37 5.47
C GLY A 213 12.03 -3.14 4.18
N ARG A 214 11.23 -4.20 4.02
CA ARG A 214 11.24 -5.07 2.85
C ARG A 214 9.91 -5.78 2.68
N LEU A 215 9.61 -6.18 1.45
CA LEU A 215 8.57 -7.17 1.18
C LEU A 215 9.18 -8.56 1.23
N LYS A 216 8.51 -9.48 1.93
CA LYS A 216 8.78 -10.91 1.86
C LYS A 216 7.78 -11.53 0.89
N VAL A 217 8.29 -12.05 -0.22
CA VAL A 217 7.52 -12.63 -1.31
C VAL A 217 7.74 -14.14 -1.32
N VAL A 218 6.65 -14.90 -1.30
CA VAL A 218 6.68 -16.37 -1.35
C VAL A 218 6.07 -16.82 -2.67
N VAL A 219 6.84 -17.59 -3.45
CA VAL A 219 6.41 -18.20 -4.71
C VAL A 219 6.45 -19.72 -4.61
N GLU A 220 5.57 -20.39 -5.35
CA GLU A 220 5.49 -21.84 -5.46
C GLU A 220 5.53 -22.23 -6.95
N ASN A 221 6.61 -22.92 -7.34
CA ASN A 221 6.85 -23.41 -8.70
C ASN A 221 6.79 -24.94 -8.75
#